data_AF-A0A1B1N3Q6-F1
#
_entry.id   AF-A0A1B1N3Q6-F1
#
_cell.length_a   1.000
_cell.length_b   1.000
_cell.length_c   1.000
_cell.angle_alpha   90.00
_cell.angle_beta   90.00
_cell.angle_gamma   90.00
#
_symmetry.space_group_name_H-M   'P 1'
#
loop_
_entity.id
_entity.type
_entity.pdbx_description
1 polymer ?
#
loop_
_entity_poly.entity_id
_entity_poly.type
_entity_poly.pdbx_seq_one_letter_code
_entity_poly.pdbx_strand_id
1 'polypeptide(L)'
;MLLQVDRFQTFPDIPRQNVACTGSDQDYGNDSDAYDGNDRQPQAGQFAFGPTLQAIFQLRCNVTLDQPYKQRSDYVLNKLKKRMIYKTELKIIKAAHKCFASSVYLKSNLIKLGKEKVELIENGVDFSLFGNIAKDTEESSERPVLGFIGGLKPWKIDFNLLHECAKRKPEWDIMLIGPSYGEISIVYQDLLNLPNVKILSEIPLEKVAEYIASFDVGLLPYLNNKYNQGVFPLKFFEYLAGGLPVVGCGLPSTIHYVEKHIYEYSENNIDFFIEACQRAVEDRRVSIDRRKSLARSADWNQKFELIWNNVKST
;
A
#
# COMPACT_ATOMS: atom_id res chain seq x y z
N MET A 1 10.29 2.85 19.45
CA MET A 1 10.09 1.83 18.39
C MET A 1 8.89 2.27 17.54
N LEU A 2 9.06 2.42 16.22
CA LEU A 2 7.93 2.49 15.29
C LEU A 2 7.44 1.07 15.02
N LEU A 3 6.18 0.79 15.36
CA LEU A 3 5.51 -0.44 14.96
C LEU A 3 4.65 -0.14 13.73
N GLN A 4 5.22 -0.32 12.53
CA GLN A 4 4.40 -0.51 11.35
C GLN A 4 4.03 -1.99 11.31
N VAL A 5 2.76 -2.27 11.59
CA VAL A 5 2.25 -3.63 11.67
C VAL A 5 1.96 -4.13 10.26
N ASP A 6 2.95 -4.73 9.60
CA ASP A 6 2.67 -5.78 8.63
C ASP A 6 2.27 -7.03 9.41
N ARG A 7 1.04 -7.03 9.94
CA ARG A 7 0.46 -8.23 10.55
C ARG A 7 0.32 -9.25 9.42
N PHE A 8 1.13 -10.30 9.44
CA PHE A 8 0.87 -11.52 8.68
C PHE A 8 -0.42 -12.17 9.22
N GLN A 9 -1.57 -11.79 8.68
CA GLN A 9 -2.85 -12.44 8.95
C GLN A 9 -3.54 -12.83 7.64
N THR A 10 -3.43 -14.14 7.34
CA THR A 10 -4.25 -15.04 6.49
C THR A 10 -5.10 -14.47 5.37
N PHE A 11 -4.81 -15.02 4.19
CA PHE A 11 -5.68 -15.22 3.02
C PHE A 11 -7.08 -15.74 3.41
N PRO A 12 -8.17 -15.24 2.81
CA PRO A 12 -9.48 -15.88 2.91
C PRO A 12 -9.48 -17.23 2.17
N ASP A 13 -10.17 -18.22 2.72
CA ASP A 13 -10.45 -19.50 2.05
C ASP A 13 -11.32 -19.24 0.81
N ILE A 14 -10.72 -19.30 -0.39
CA ILE A 14 -11.46 -19.27 -1.65
C ILE A 14 -12.01 -20.69 -1.90
N PRO A 15 -13.33 -20.88 -2.09
CA PRO A 15 -13.87 -22.19 -2.44
C PRO A 15 -13.32 -22.65 -3.79
N ARG A 16 -12.74 -23.85 -3.85
CA ARG A 16 -12.31 -24.50 -5.09
C ARG A 16 -13.55 -24.86 -5.92
N GLN A 17 -13.77 -24.16 -7.03
CA GLN A 17 -14.56 -24.73 -8.13
C GLN A 17 -13.60 -25.46 -9.06
N ASN A 18 -13.81 -26.77 -9.19
CA ASN A 18 -13.05 -27.63 -10.08
C ASN A 18 -13.33 -27.21 -11.53
N VAL A 19 -12.33 -26.67 -12.22
CA VAL A 19 -12.32 -26.62 -13.68
C VAL A 19 -11.03 -27.26 -14.15
N ALA A 20 -11.18 -28.43 -14.76
CA ALA A 20 -10.11 -29.10 -15.47
C ALA A 20 -9.99 -28.46 -16.86
N CYS A 21 -8.81 -27.92 -17.18
CA CYS A 21 -8.45 -27.61 -18.55
C CYS A 21 -7.12 -28.32 -18.87
N THR A 22 -7.20 -29.20 -19.86
CA THR A 22 -6.13 -30.00 -20.43
C THR A 22 -5.39 -29.22 -21.52
N GLY A 23 -4.09 -29.53 -21.67
CA GLY A 23 -3.28 -29.23 -22.85
C GLY A 23 -2.30 -28.08 -22.60
N SER A 24 -1.05 -28.11 -23.07
CA SER A 24 -0.27 -29.14 -23.77
C SER A 24 1.17 -28.63 -23.76
N ASP A 25 2.12 -29.55 -23.66
CA ASP A 25 3.56 -29.32 -23.71
C ASP A 25 4.00 -28.45 -24.89
N GLN A 26 5.01 -27.60 -24.69
CA GLN A 26 6.10 -27.42 -25.66
C GLN A 26 7.34 -26.76 -25.05
N ASP A 27 8.45 -27.48 -25.19
CA ASP A 27 9.85 -27.16 -24.92
C ASP A 27 10.37 -25.92 -25.65
N TYR A 28 11.22 -25.15 -24.96
CA TYR A 28 12.50 -24.58 -25.45
C TYR A 28 13.32 -24.31 -24.17
N GLY A 29 14.53 -24.81 -23.93
CA GLY A 29 15.70 -24.87 -24.80
C GLY A 29 16.79 -24.04 -24.12
N ASN A 30 17.81 -24.72 -23.56
CA ASN A 30 18.98 -24.16 -22.88
C ASN A 30 19.66 -23.06 -23.69
N ASP A 31 20.23 -22.07 -23.01
CA ASP A 31 21.59 -21.63 -23.31
C ASP A 31 22.26 -21.03 -22.06
N SER A 32 23.42 -21.62 -21.77
CA SER A 32 24.39 -21.22 -20.78
C SER A 32 25.38 -20.26 -21.43
N ASP A 33 25.69 -19.13 -20.78
CA ASP A 33 27.01 -18.51 -20.94
C ASP A 33 27.46 -17.80 -19.67
N ALA A 34 28.68 -18.14 -19.28
CA ALA A 34 29.38 -17.65 -18.11
C ALA A 34 30.04 -16.31 -18.40
N TYR A 35 29.96 -15.37 -17.46
CA TYR A 35 30.92 -14.28 -17.34
C TYR A 35 31.28 -14.08 -15.86
N ASP A 36 32.55 -14.38 -15.57
CA ASP A 36 33.29 -14.02 -14.36
C ASP A 36 33.76 -12.56 -14.49
N GLY A 37 33.76 -11.83 -13.38
CA GLY A 37 34.04 -10.39 -13.35
C GLY A 37 33.94 -9.80 -11.95
N ASN A 38 34.96 -10.07 -11.12
CA ASN A 38 35.29 -9.28 -9.93
C ASN A 38 35.32 -7.77 -10.23
N ASP A 39 34.55 -6.94 -9.51
CA ASP A 39 35.10 -5.89 -8.62
C ASP A 39 34.02 -5.05 -7.90
N ARG A 40 34.26 -4.85 -6.59
CA ARG A 40 33.84 -3.72 -5.72
C ARG A 40 32.38 -3.63 -5.22
N GLN A 41 32.15 -4.27 -4.08
CA GLN A 41 31.11 -3.89 -3.12
C GLN A 41 31.45 -2.53 -2.47
N PRO A 42 30.50 -1.57 -2.35
CA PRO A 42 30.66 -0.44 -1.45
C PRO A 42 30.48 -0.91 0.00
N GLN A 43 31.45 -0.60 0.85
CA GLN A 43 31.42 -0.89 2.28
C GLN A 43 30.29 -0.12 2.96
N ALA A 44 29.24 -0.84 3.39
CA ALA A 44 28.21 -0.31 4.27
C ALA A 44 28.76 -0.24 5.71
N GLY A 45 28.78 0.97 6.29
CA GLY A 45 29.21 1.22 7.66
C GLY A 45 28.47 0.33 8.66
N GLN A 46 29.24 -0.38 9.50
CA GLN A 46 28.73 -1.23 10.56
C GLN A 46 28.08 -0.38 11.66
N PHE A 47 26.75 -0.24 11.61
CA PHE A 47 25.96 0.02 12.81
C PHE A 47 25.68 -1.32 13.50
N ALA A 48 26.40 -1.58 14.59
CA ALA A 48 26.20 -2.77 15.42
C ALA A 48 24.84 -2.68 16.13
N PHE A 49 23.82 -3.31 15.57
CA PHE A 49 22.56 -3.56 16.28
C PHE A 49 22.75 -4.74 17.25
N GLY A 50 22.24 -4.60 18.48
CA GLY A 50 22.28 -5.70 19.45
C GLY A 50 21.62 -6.98 18.92
N PRO A 51 21.96 -8.16 19.47
CA PRO A 51 21.62 -9.47 18.91
C PRO A 51 20.11 -9.69 18.71
N THR A 52 19.26 -9.01 19.49
CA THR A 52 17.80 -9.05 19.36
C THR A 52 17.29 -8.34 18.10
N LEU A 53 17.87 -7.18 17.75
CA LEU A 53 17.50 -6.44 16.54
C LEU A 53 18.07 -7.09 15.29
N GLN A 54 19.26 -7.70 15.39
CA GLN A 54 19.86 -8.47 14.32
C GLN A 54 19.03 -9.74 14.01
N ALA A 55 18.50 -10.41 15.03
CA ALA A 55 17.56 -11.53 14.85
C ALA A 55 16.22 -11.10 14.22
N ILE A 56 15.70 -9.92 14.55
CA ILE A 56 14.47 -9.37 13.93
C ILE A 56 14.72 -8.99 12.46
N PHE A 57 15.89 -8.44 12.14
CA PHE A 57 16.27 -8.12 10.76
C PHE A 57 16.51 -9.38 9.93
N GLN A 58 17.18 -10.39 10.48
CA GLN A 58 17.36 -11.70 9.83
C GLN A 58 16.04 -12.45 9.62
N LEU A 59 15.09 -12.35 10.55
CA LEU A 59 13.73 -12.88 10.38
C LEU A 59 12.93 -12.14 9.29
N ARG A 60 13.26 -10.86 9.00
CA ARG A 60 12.67 -10.09 7.90
C ARG A 60 13.30 -10.42 6.54
N CYS A 61 14.62 -10.67 6.49
CA CYS A 61 15.34 -10.90 5.23
C CYS A 61 15.26 -12.34 4.70
N ASN A 62 15.02 -13.34 5.55
CA ASN A 62 14.96 -14.76 5.12
C ASN A 62 13.56 -15.26 4.72
N VAL A 63 12.62 -14.36 4.43
CA VAL A 63 11.31 -14.74 3.87
C VAL A 63 11.30 -14.43 2.38
N THR A 64 11.91 -15.30 1.59
CA THR A 64 11.60 -15.41 0.16
C THR A 64 10.12 -15.73 0.03
N LEU A 65 9.35 -14.82 -0.56
CA LEU A 65 7.92 -14.90 -0.80
C LEU A 65 7.56 -15.80 -2.01
N ASP A 66 8.35 -16.83 -2.29
CA ASP A 66 8.26 -17.65 -3.51
C ASP A 66 8.07 -19.14 -3.23
N GLN A 67 7.03 -19.51 -2.47
CA GLN A 67 6.63 -20.92 -2.40
C GLN A 67 5.11 -21.08 -2.49
N PRO A 68 4.58 -21.83 -3.49
CA PRO A 68 3.16 -22.12 -3.61
C PRO A 68 2.67 -23.03 -2.47
N TYR A 69 1.46 -22.74 -1.99
CA TYR A 69 0.83 -23.31 -0.80
C TYR A 69 0.67 -24.86 -0.89
N LYS A 70 1.50 -25.62 -0.16
CA LYS A 70 1.42 -27.10 -0.10
C LYS A 70 1.27 -27.63 1.34
N GLN A 71 0.04 -28.09 1.64
CA GLN A 71 -0.33 -29.12 2.63
C GLN A 71 -0.23 -28.81 4.15
N ARG A 72 -1.02 -29.58 4.93
CA ARG A 72 -1.33 -29.44 6.38
C ARG A 72 -0.15 -29.22 7.34
N SER A 73 1.09 -29.57 6.98
CA SER A 73 2.30 -29.30 7.78
C SER A 73 2.53 -27.80 7.98
N ASP A 74 2.16 -26.99 6.98
CA ASP A 74 2.30 -25.54 7.02
C ASP A 74 1.34 -24.90 8.02
N TYR A 75 0.18 -25.51 8.28
CA TYR A 75 -0.81 -24.93 9.20
C TYR A 75 -0.32 -24.89 10.64
N VAL A 76 0.19 -26.02 11.15
CA VAL A 76 0.71 -26.12 12.52
C VAL A 76 1.93 -25.24 12.68
N LEU A 77 2.85 -25.30 11.71
CA LEU A 77 4.06 -24.47 11.71
C LEU A 77 3.70 -22.97 11.67
N ASN A 78 2.74 -22.56 10.85
CA ASN A 78 2.26 -21.18 10.79
C ASN A 78 1.55 -20.75 12.08
N LYS A 79 0.79 -21.65 12.74
CA LYS A 79 0.18 -21.37 14.03
C LYS A 79 1.23 -21.16 15.12
N LEU A 80 2.29 -21.97 15.13
CA LEU A 80 3.42 -21.81 16.04
C LEU A 80 4.18 -20.51 15.75
N LYS A 81 4.52 -20.23 14.48
CA LYS A 81 5.14 -18.97 14.04
C LYS A 81 4.34 -17.75 14.51
N LYS A 82 3.02 -17.74 14.29
CA LYS A 82 2.13 -16.67 14.76
C LYS A 82 2.18 -16.49 16.27
N ARG A 83 2.16 -17.59 17.03
CA ARG A 83 2.24 -17.55 18.50
C ARG A 83 3.59 -17.01 18.97
N MET A 84 4.68 -17.36 18.28
CA MET A 84 6.01 -16.82 18.57
C MET A 84 6.10 -15.32 18.26
N ILE A 85 5.66 -14.89 17.07
CA ILE A 85 5.61 -13.48 16.67
C ILE A 85 4.81 -12.68 17.71
N TYR A 86 3.61 -13.12 18.04
CA TYR A 86 2.77 -12.44 19.03
C TYR A 86 3.42 -12.34 20.40
N LYS A 87 4.04 -13.42 20.90
CA LYS A 87 4.78 -13.39 22.17
C LYS A 87 5.96 -12.41 22.12
N THR A 88 6.68 -12.36 21.00
CA THR A 88 7.79 -11.44 20.80
C THR A 88 7.30 -10.00 20.74
N GLU A 89 6.25 -9.70 19.98
CA GLU A 89 5.61 -8.38 19.94
C GLU A 89 5.22 -7.90 21.34
N LEU A 90 4.57 -8.76 22.15
CA LEU A 90 4.21 -8.41 23.52
C LEU A 90 5.43 -8.10 24.39
N LYS A 91 6.52 -8.86 24.26
CA LYS A 91 7.76 -8.59 24.99
C LYS A 91 8.33 -7.23 24.60
N ILE A 92 8.36 -6.92 23.30
CA ILE A 92 8.92 -5.67 22.82
C ILE A 92 8.02 -4.49 23.23
N ILE A 93 6.70 -4.61 23.14
CA ILE A 93 5.74 -3.59 23.59
C ILE A 93 5.93 -3.27 25.08
N LYS A 94 6.07 -4.31 25.91
CA LYS A 94 6.31 -4.16 27.36
C LYS A 94 7.66 -3.52 27.66
N ALA A 95 8.71 -3.91 26.94
CA ALA A 95 10.07 -3.42 27.16
C ALA A 95 10.29 -1.99 26.62
N ALA A 96 9.57 -1.60 25.56
CA ALA A 96 9.70 -0.27 24.98
C ALA A 96 9.26 0.80 25.99
N HIS A 97 10.00 1.89 26.13
CA HIS A 97 9.59 3.01 26.99
C HIS A 97 8.38 3.77 26.39
N LYS A 98 8.41 4.03 25.09
CA LYS A 98 7.36 4.72 24.31
C LYS A 98 7.15 3.98 22.97
N CYS A 99 5.90 3.92 22.52
CA CYS A 99 5.53 3.35 21.23
C CYS A 99 4.94 4.44 20.32
N PHE A 100 5.22 4.33 19.02
CA PHE A 100 4.59 5.14 17.99
C PHE A 100 3.71 4.24 17.12
N ALA A 101 2.51 4.70 16.82
CA ALA A 101 1.54 4.01 15.98
C ALA A 101 1.24 4.84 14.74
N SER A 102 1.12 4.20 13.58
CA SER A 102 0.81 4.87 12.31
C SER A 102 -0.68 5.01 12.00
N SER A 103 -1.55 4.48 12.87
CA SER A 103 -3.00 4.62 12.74
C SER A 103 -3.68 4.56 14.10
N VAL A 104 -4.88 5.15 14.18
CA VAL A 104 -5.73 5.15 15.38
C VAL A 104 -6.02 3.72 15.87
N TYR A 105 -6.22 2.78 14.95
CA TYR A 105 -6.44 1.36 15.29
C TYR A 105 -5.21 0.74 15.95
N LEU A 106 -4.00 1.00 15.44
CA LEU A 106 -2.77 0.50 16.04
C LEU A 106 -2.50 1.14 17.41
N LYS A 107 -2.73 2.45 17.55
CA LYS A 107 -2.64 3.14 18.85
C LYS A 107 -3.57 2.49 19.88
N SER A 108 -4.82 2.29 19.49
CA SER A 108 -5.84 1.67 20.34
C SER A 108 -5.47 0.25 20.75
N ASN A 109 -4.90 -0.54 19.83
CA ASN A 109 -4.43 -1.90 20.14
C ASN A 109 -3.26 -1.90 21.13
N LEU A 110 -2.30 -0.97 20.99
CA LEU A 110 -1.19 -0.87 21.94
C LEU A 110 -1.68 -0.49 23.34
N ILE A 111 -2.64 0.44 23.44
CA ILE A 111 -3.26 0.81 24.71
C ILE A 111 -3.98 -0.39 25.34
N LYS A 112 -4.77 -1.14 24.55
CA LYS A 112 -5.44 -2.37 25.01
C LYS A 112 -4.47 -3.45 25.49
N LEU A 113 -3.24 -3.46 24.99
CA LEU A 113 -2.16 -4.37 25.43
C LEU A 113 -1.43 -3.86 26.69
N GLY A 114 -1.88 -2.77 27.29
CA GLY A 114 -1.34 -2.20 28.53
C GLY A 114 -0.21 -1.19 28.31
N LYS A 115 -0.02 -0.66 27.09
CA LYS A 115 0.97 0.38 26.84
C LYS A 115 0.39 1.76 27.13
N GLU A 116 0.95 2.44 28.12
CA GLU A 116 0.49 3.79 28.54
C GLU A 116 0.99 4.90 27.60
N LYS A 117 2.30 4.90 27.27
CA LYS A 117 2.92 5.92 26.42
C LYS A 117 2.86 5.52 24.94
N VAL A 118 1.79 5.92 24.26
CA VAL A 118 1.57 5.67 22.81
C VAL A 118 1.23 6.95 22.06
N GLU A 119 2.10 7.33 21.13
CA GLU A 119 1.90 8.49 20.24
C GLU A 119 1.39 8.05 18.87
N LEU A 120 0.47 8.83 18.29
CA LEU A 120 -0.01 8.63 16.92
C LEU A 120 0.86 9.47 16.00
N ILE A 121 1.59 8.82 15.10
CA ILE A 121 2.38 9.47 14.05
C ILE A 121 2.10 8.70 12.76
N GLU A 122 1.15 9.22 12.00
CA GLU A 122 0.74 8.69 10.71
C GLU A 122 1.86 8.77 9.69
N ASN A 123 1.75 7.98 8.63
CA ASN A 123 2.71 8.04 7.54
C ASN A 123 2.69 9.43 6.89
N GLY A 124 3.87 9.92 6.53
CA GLY A 124 4.05 11.19 5.84
C GLY A 124 4.30 11.04 4.34
N VAL A 125 4.79 12.13 3.74
CA VAL A 125 5.20 12.21 2.34
C VAL A 125 6.57 12.88 2.23
N ASP A 126 7.33 12.54 1.21
CA ASP A 126 8.45 13.39 0.77
C ASP A 126 7.89 14.46 -0.15
N PHE A 127 7.58 15.64 0.41
CA PHE A 127 6.93 16.68 -0.38
C PHE A 127 7.86 17.22 -1.48
N SER A 128 9.17 17.13 -1.31
CA SER A 128 10.12 17.60 -2.33
C SER A 128 10.07 16.75 -3.60
N LEU A 129 9.85 15.45 -3.44
CA LEU A 129 9.72 14.49 -4.53
C LEU A 129 8.36 14.56 -5.23
N PHE A 130 7.26 14.67 -4.47
CA PHE A 130 5.90 14.57 -5.02
C PHE A 130 5.20 15.92 -5.24
N GLY A 131 5.65 17.00 -4.60
CA GLY A 131 5.00 18.30 -4.61
C GLY A 131 5.32 19.19 -5.82
N ASN A 132 6.47 18.96 -6.45
CA ASN A 132 7.05 19.81 -7.48
C ASN A 132 6.71 19.37 -8.92
N ILE A 133 5.81 18.41 -9.07
CA ILE A 133 5.49 17.88 -10.39
C ILE A 133 4.54 18.85 -11.09
N ALA A 134 5.00 19.43 -12.20
CA ALA A 134 4.13 20.14 -13.12
C ALA A 134 3.30 19.11 -13.88
N LYS A 135 1.98 19.28 -13.88
CA LYS A 135 1.13 18.55 -14.81
C LYS A 135 1.28 19.27 -16.13
N ASP A 136 1.83 18.60 -17.16
CA ASP A 136 1.80 19.16 -18.51
C ASP A 136 0.33 19.36 -18.87
N THR A 137 -0.10 20.61 -18.91
CA THR A 137 -1.51 20.99 -19.08
C THR A 137 -2.01 20.79 -20.51
N GLU A 138 -1.14 20.36 -21.43
CA GLU A 138 -1.39 20.38 -22.87
C GLU A 138 -1.91 19.06 -23.44
N GLU A 139 -1.66 17.91 -22.79
CA GLU A 139 -2.25 16.62 -23.19
C GLU A 139 -3.39 16.24 -22.25
N SER A 140 -4.58 16.82 -22.50
CA SER A 140 -5.81 16.28 -21.92
C SER A 140 -6.09 14.93 -22.58
N SER A 141 -5.93 13.83 -21.85
CA SER A 141 -6.53 12.57 -22.26
C SER A 141 -8.03 12.78 -22.51
N GLU A 142 -8.59 12.07 -23.49
CA GLU A 142 -10.03 12.16 -23.80
C GLU A 142 -10.90 11.73 -22.61
N ARG A 143 -10.37 10.84 -21.76
CA ARG A 143 -11.01 10.29 -20.57
C ARG A 143 -10.23 10.64 -19.31
N PRO A 144 -10.91 10.93 -18.18
CA PRO A 144 -10.22 11.13 -16.91
C PRO A 144 -9.54 9.84 -16.45
N VAL A 145 -8.32 9.98 -15.92
CA VAL A 145 -7.51 8.85 -15.46
C VAL A 145 -7.61 8.69 -13.94
N LEU A 146 -8.18 7.58 -13.49
CA LEU A 146 -8.30 7.22 -12.08
C LEU A 146 -7.20 6.21 -11.73
N GLY A 147 -6.26 6.61 -10.88
CA GLY A 147 -4.99 5.90 -10.72
C GLY A 147 -4.74 5.30 -9.34
N PHE A 148 -4.20 4.09 -9.28
CA PHE A 148 -3.62 3.49 -8.07
C PHE A 148 -2.18 3.07 -8.32
N ILE A 149 -1.28 3.35 -7.37
CA ILE A 149 0.11 2.90 -7.41
C ILE A 149 0.46 2.18 -6.10
N GLY A 150 0.94 0.96 -6.21
CA GLY A 150 1.41 0.16 -5.09
C GLY A 150 1.19 -1.33 -5.30
N GLY A 151 1.60 -2.14 -4.33
CA GLY A 151 1.43 -3.60 -4.43
C GLY A 151 -0.03 -4.00 -4.62
N LEU A 152 -0.30 -4.67 -5.75
CA LEU A 152 -1.60 -5.16 -6.18
C LEU A 152 -1.90 -6.48 -5.46
N LYS A 153 -2.27 -6.36 -4.18
CA LYS A 153 -2.47 -7.49 -3.25
C LYS A 153 -3.98 -7.80 -3.10
N PRO A 154 -4.46 -9.01 -3.45
CA PRO A 154 -5.89 -9.37 -3.37
C PRO A 154 -6.51 -9.32 -1.97
N TRP A 155 -5.71 -9.40 -0.91
CA TRP A 155 -6.19 -9.25 0.47
C TRP A 155 -6.21 -7.78 0.96
N LYS A 156 -5.73 -6.85 0.13
CA LYS A 156 -5.61 -5.42 0.45
C LYS A 156 -6.51 -4.58 -0.44
N ILE A 157 -6.48 -4.83 -1.75
CA ILE A 157 -7.16 -4.06 -2.79
C ILE A 157 -8.46 -4.75 -3.20
N ASP A 158 -9.51 -3.96 -3.38
CA ASP A 158 -10.83 -4.41 -3.80
C ASP A 158 -10.93 -4.42 -5.34
N PHE A 159 -10.43 -5.49 -5.95
CA PHE A 159 -10.47 -5.65 -7.41
C PHE A 159 -11.90 -5.79 -7.96
N ASN A 160 -12.85 -6.30 -7.15
CA ASN A 160 -14.25 -6.37 -7.56
C ASN A 160 -14.85 -4.97 -7.72
N LEU A 161 -14.57 -4.09 -6.75
CA LEU A 161 -14.99 -2.69 -6.82
C LEU A 161 -14.42 -1.99 -8.06
N LEU A 162 -13.13 -2.19 -8.34
CA LEU A 162 -12.48 -1.64 -9.53
C LEU A 162 -13.09 -2.18 -10.83
N HIS A 163 -13.35 -3.49 -10.90
CA HIS A 163 -13.95 -4.14 -12.08
C HIS A 163 -15.34 -3.61 -12.38
N GLU A 164 -16.20 -3.54 -11.36
CA GLU A 164 -17.55 -3.00 -11.54
C GLU A 164 -17.55 -1.50 -11.85
N CYS A 165 -16.60 -0.75 -11.30
CA CYS A 165 -16.41 0.66 -11.65
C CYS A 165 -16.05 0.81 -13.13
N ALA A 166 -15.03 0.10 -13.61
CA ALA A 166 -14.59 0.15 -15.00
C ALA A 166 -15.71 -0.21 -15.98
N LYS A 167 -16.51 -1.24 -15.68
CA LYS A 167 -17.64 -1.67 -16.52
C LYS A 167 -18.78 -0.65 -16.58
N ARG A 168 -19.12 -0.03 -15.45
CA ARG A 168 -20.23 0.94 -15.38
C ARG A 168 -19.84 2.33 -15.88
N LYS A 169 -18.53 2.60 -15.93
CA LYS A 169 -17.95 3.89 -16.32
C LYS A 169 -16.91 3.72 -17.43
N PRO A 170 -17.31 3.29 -18.64
CA PRO A 170 -16.40 3.11 -19.78
C PRO A 170 -15.78 4.44 -20.27
N GLU A 171 -16.33 5.58 -19.83
CA GLU A 171 -15.79 6.92 -20.09
C GLU A 171 -14.60 7.29 -19.19
N TRP A 172 -14.22 6.47 -18.21
CA TRP A 172 -13.05 6.67 -17.35
C TRP A 172 -11.98 5.64 -17.65
N ASP A 173 -10.71 6.04 -17.60
CA ASP A 173 -9.58 5.11 -17.65
C ASP A 173 -9.12 4.79 -16.22
N ILE A 174 -9.00 3.50 -15.89
CA ILE A 174 -8.46 3.04 -14.61
C ILE A 174 -7.03 2.56 -14.82
N MET A 175 -6.06 3.21 -14.17
CA MET A 175 -4.65 2.84 -14.24
C MET A 175 -4.15 2.26 -12.91
N LEU A 176 -3.71 1.00 -12.93
CA LEU A 176 -3.18 0.29 -11.77
C LEU A 176 -1.70 0.00 -11.99
N ILE A 177 -0.82 0.41 -11.08
CA ILE A 177 0.63 0.28 -11.26
C ILE A 177 1.24 -0.38 -10.03
N GLY A 178 1.94 -1.50 -10.23
CA GLY A 178 2.75 -2.12 -9.18
C GLY A 178 2.86 -3.63 -9.29
N PRO A 179 3.65 -4.25 -8.41
CA PRO A 179 3.83 -5.69 -8.42
C PRO A 179 2.54 -6.39 -7.96
N SER A 180 2.17 -7.45 -8.69
CA SER A 180 1.04 -8.32 -8.36
C SER A 180 1.49 -9.44 -7.44
N TYR A 181 0.66 -9.77 -6.44
CA TYR A 181 1.00 -10.76 -5.41
C TYR A 181 -0.08 -11.82 -5.24
N GLY A 182 0.35 -13.05 -4.98
CA GLY A 182 -0.53 -14.20 -4.76
C GLY A 182 -1.05 -14.80 -6.07
N GLU A 183 -1.94 -15.80 -5.95
CA GLU A 183 -2.66 -16.31 -7.11
C GLU A 183 -3.51 -15.19 -7.70
N ILE A 184 -3.32 -14.93 -9.00
CA ILE A 184 -4.08 -13.91 -9.72
C ILE A 184 -5.54 -14.33 -9.68
N SER A 185 -6.39 -13.51 -9.06
CA SER A 185 -7.82 -13.80 -9.00
C SER A 185 -8.43 -13.74 -10.39
N ILE A 186 -9.49 -14.52 -10.64
CA ILE A 186 -10.27 -14.45 -11.89
C ILE A 186 -10.66 -13.00 -12.20
N VAL A 187 -11.07 -12.26 -11.18
CA VAL A 187 -11.45 -10.84 -11.28
C VAL A 187 -10.30 -9.94 -11.77
N TYR A 188 -9.06 -10.23 -11.37
CA TYR A 188 -7.90 -9.50 -11.88
C TYR A 188 -7.67 -9.81 -13.37
N GLN A 189 -7.89 -11.05 -13.81
CA GLN A 189 -7.84 -11.40 -15.23
C GLN A 189 -8.97 -10.73 -16.02
N ASP A 190 -10.18 -10.68 -15.45
CA ASP A 190 -11.32 -9.99 -16.07
C ASP A 190 -11.05 -8.48 -16.22
N LEU A 191 -10.41 -7.87 -15.22
CA LEU A 191 -9.95 -6.47 -15.29
C LEU A 191 -9.00 -6.22 -16.46
N LEU A 192 -8.06 -7.14 -16.74
CA LEU A 192 -7.13 -7.01 -17.87
C LEU A 192 -7.82 -7.00 -19.24
N ASN A 193 -9.02 -7.59 -19.33
CA ASN A 193 -9.78 -7.67 -20.58
C ASN A 193 -10.67 -6.43 -20.82
N LEU A 194 -10.76 -5.50 -19.88
CA LEU A 194 -11.56 -4.28 -20.04
C LEU A 194 -10.77 -3.21 -20.81
N PRO A 195 -11.34 -2.59 -21.86
CA PRO A 195 -10.62 -1.68 -22.75
C PRO A 195 -10.22 -0.35 -22.09
N ASN A 196 -10.79 -0.03 -20.94
CA ASN A 196 -10.53 1.17 -20.15
C ASN A 196 -9.75 0.88 -18.86
N VAL A 197 -9.10 -0.29 -18.77
CA VAL A 197 -8.23 -0.65 -17.65
C VAL A 197 -6.81 -0.89 -18.16
N LYS A 198 -5.85 -0.24 -17.53
CA LYS A 198 -4.42 -0.44 -17.79
C LYS A 198 -3.73 -0.89 -16.52
N ILE A 199 -3.10 -2.07 -16.57
CA ILE A 199 -2.29 -2.57 -15.45
C ILE A 199 -0.83 -2.62 -15.86
N LEU A 200 0.02 -1.93 -15.10
CA LEU A 200 1.47 -1.90 -15.28
C LEU A 200 2.15 -2.62 -14.13
N SER A 201 3.30 -3.24 -14.43
CA SER A 201 4.17 -3.86 -13.41
C SER A 201 4.76 -2.81 -12.46
N GLU A 202 5.65 -3.25 -11.59
CA GLU A 202 6.46 -2.32 -10.79
C GLU A 202 7.26 -1.34 -11.67
N ILE A 203 7.38 -0.12 -11.17
CA ILE A 203 8.11 0.98 -11.80
C ILE A 203 9.18 1.51 -10.84
N PRO A 204 10.28 2.09 -11.36
CA PRO A 204 11.28 2.74 -10.52
C PRO A 204 10.67 3.85 -9.66
N LEU A 205 11.21 4.05 -8.45
CA LEU A 205 10.70 5.03 -7.48
C LEU A 205 10.70 6.45 -8.07
N GLU A 206 11.72 6.77 -8.86
CA GLU A 206 11.93 8.07 -9.50
C GLU A 206 10.81 8.39 -10.51
N LYS A 207 10.16 7.36 -11.06
CA LYS A 207 9.06 7.47 -12.02
C LYS A 207 7.68 7.58 -11.36
N VAL A 208 7.56 7.25 -10.08
CA VAL A 208 6.24 7.25 -9.38
C VAL A 208 5.59 8.62 -9.45
N ALA A 209 6.35 9.68 -9.22
CA ALA A 209 5.91 11.06 -9.31
C ALA A 209 5.32 11.38 -10.70
N GLU A 210 6.04 11.06 -11.78
CA GLU A 210 5.58 11.27 -13.17
C GLU A 210 4.24 10.56 -13.43
N TYR A 211 4.08 9.32 -12.99
CA TYR A 211 2.82 8.60 -13.14
C TYR A 211 1.68 9.21 -12.31
N ILE A 212 1.94 9.65 -11.07
CA ILE A 212 0.95 10.37 -10.27
C ILE A 212 0.45 11.61 -11.03
N ALA A 213 1.33 12.35 -11.69
CA ALA A 213 0.91 13.53 -12.45
C ALA A 213 0.05 13.22 -13.69
N SER A 214 0.15 12.01 -14.25
CA SER A 214 -0.75 11.57 -15.34
C SER A 214 -2.14 11.17 -14.86
N PHE A 215 -2.37 11.03 -13.55
CA PHE A 215 -3.70 10.80 -13.01
C PHE A 215 -4.51 12.08 -12.90
N ASP A 216 -5.83 11.94 -12.91
CA ASP A 216 -6.80 12.96 -12.53
C ASP A 216 -7.34 12.76 -11.12
N VAL A 217 -7.41 11.51 -10.65
CA VAL A 217 -7.87 11.15 -9.31
C VAL A 217 -6.97 10.04 -8.75
N GLY A 218 -6.53 10.20 -7.50
CA GLY A 218 -5.83 9.15 -6.77
C GLY A 218 -6.81 8.19 -6.09
N LEU A 219 -6.80 6.91 -6.47
CA LEU A 219 -7.64 5.89 -5.89
C LEU A 219 -6.96 5.19 -4.71
N LEU A 220 -7.72 4.91 -3.66
CA LEU A 220 -7.37 4.04 -2.55
C LEU A 220 -8.50 2.99 -2.35
N PRO A 221 -8.67 2.04 -3.29
CA PRO A 221 -9.81 1.10 -3.33
C PRO A 221 -9.52 -0.12 -2.43
N TYR A 222 -9.53 0.06 -1.12
CA TYR A 222 -9.10 -0.97 -0.18
C TYR A 222 -10.29 -1.78 0.32
N LEU A 223 -10.07 -3.06 0.59
CA LEU A 223 -11.08 -3.92 1.22
C LEU A 223 -11.35 -3.49 2.66
N ASN A 224 -12.61 -3.50 3.09
CA ASN A 224 -12.94 -3.32 4.51
C ASN A 224 -12.68 -4.63 5.29
N ASN A 225 -11.45 -4.83 5.76
CA ASN A 225 -11.06 -6.02 6.50
C ASN A 225 -10.10 -5.70 7.66
N LYS A 226 -9.82 -6.70 8.52
CA LYS A 226 -8.95 -6.55 9.70
C LYS A 226 -7.54 -6.07 9.39
N TYR A 227 -7.01 -6.41 8.21
CA TYR A 227 -5.69 -5.97 7.78
C TYR A 227 -5.70 -4.45 7.54
N ASN A 228 -6.65 -3.97 6.73
CA ASN A 228 -6.75 -2.56 6.37
C ASN A 228 -7.20 -1.64 7.52
N GLN A 229 -7.83 -2.17 8.59
CA GLN A 229 -8.11 -1.40 9.81
C GLN A 229 -6.86 -0.71 10.38
N GLY A 230 -5.69 -1.36 10.28
CA GLY A 230 -4.43 -0.83 10.79
C GLY A 230 -3.64 0.03 9.80
N VAL A 231 -4.08 0.09 8.54
CA VAL A 231 -3.32 0.72 7.47
C VAL A 231 -3.62 2.21 7.41
N PHE A 232 -2.57 3.02 7.33
CA PHE A 232 -2.63 4.39 6.82
C PHE A 232 -1.73 4.47 5.58
N PRO A 233 -2.25 4.69 4.36
CA PRO A 233 -1.46 4.55 3.14
C PRO A 233 -0.59 5.78 2.88
N LEU A 234 0.68 5.56 2.53
CA LEU A 234 1.60 6.62 2.04
C LEU A 234 1.00 7.39 0.86
N LYS A 235 0.37 6.63 -0.05
CA LYS A 235 -0.23 7.14 -1.29
C LYS A 235 -1.26 8.24 -1.07
N PHE A 236 -1.90 8.29 0.11
CA PHE A 236 -2.81 9.38 0.45
C PHE A 236 -2.14 10.74 0.33
N PHE A 237 -1.01 10.95 1.00
CA PHE A 237 -0.31 12.23 0.95
C PHE A 237 0.51 12.41 -0.33
N GLU A 238 0.98 11.34 -0.97
CA GLU A 238 1.64 11.45 -2.28
C GLU A 238 0.69 12.00 -3.35
N TYR A 239 -0.56 11.52 -3.40
CA TYR A 239 -1.56 12.03 -4.35
C TYR A 239 -1.92 13.48 -4.06
N LEU A 240 -2.11 13.85 -2.79
CA LEU A 240 -2.36 15.23 -2.39
C LEU A 240 -1.18 16.16 -2.69
N ALA A 241 0.06 15.67 -2.55
CA ALA A 241 1.27 16.40 -2.94
C ALA A 241 1.31 16.64 -4.46
N GLY A 242 0.91 15.64 -5.26
CA GLY A 242 0.70 15.78 -6.70
C GLY A 242 -0.48 16.69 -7.07
N GLY A 243 -1.27 17.15 -6.10
CA GLY A 243 -2.42 18.02 -6.33
C GLY A 243 -3.70 17.29 -6.73
N LEU A 244 -3.73 15.96 -6.66
CA LEU A 244 -4.88 15.15 -7.04
C LEU A 244 -5.93 15.10 -5.90
N PRO A 245 -7.23 15.14 -6.20
CA PRO A 245 -8.22 14.67 -5.25
C PRO A 245 -8.03 13.17 -5.02
N VAL A 246 -8.37 12.71 -3.83
CA VAL A 246 -8.26 11.30 -3.46
C VAL A 246 -9.65 10.71 -3.23
N VAL A 247 -9.87 9.49 -3.71
CA VAL A 247 -11.07 8.70 -3.40
C VAL A 247 -10.62 7.43 -2.72
N GLY A 248 -11.15 7.12 -1.54
CA GLY A 248 -10.75 5.93 -0.81
C GLY A 248 -11.91 5.22 -0.14
N CYS A 249 -11.78 3.90 0.04
CA CYS A 249 -12.72 3.07 0.79
C CYS A 249 -11.94 2.06 1.64
N GLY A 250 -12.59 1.42 2.61
CA GLY A 250 -11.96 0.39 3.45
C GLY A 250 -10.77 0.87 4.30
N LEU A 251 -10.64 2.18 4.53
CA LEU A 251 -9.52 2.80 5.24
C LEU A 251 -10.00 3.71 6.40
N PRO A 252 -10.44 3.13 7.53
CA PRO A 252 -11.00 3.91 8.63
C PRO A 252 -10.02 4.95 9.22
N SER A 253 -8.72 4.72 9.07
CA SER A 253 -7.66 5.63 9.51
C SER A 253 -7.68 6.97 8.76
N THR A 254 -8.30 7.04 7.58
CA THR A 254 -8.30 8.24 6.71
C THR A 254 -9.58 9.08 6.84
N ILE A 255 -10.62 8.59 7.53
CA ILE A 255 -11.94 9.23 7.63
C ILE A 255 -11.85 10.68 8.15
N HIS A 256 -10.93 10.97 9.06
CA HIS A 256 -10.78 12.31 9.64
C HIS A 256 -10.18 13.34 8.68
N TYR A 257 -9.71 12.92 7.50
CA TYR A 257 -9.28 13.81 6.42
C TYR A 257 -10.38 14.08 5.38
N VAL A 258 -11.61 13.57 5.56
CA VAL A 258 -12.71 13.83 4.63
C VAL A 258 -12.98 15.32 4.58
N GLU A 259 -12.70 15.92 3.43
CA GLU A 259 -12.82 17.35 3.18
C GLU A 259 -13.19 17.51 1.70
N LYS A 260 -14.25 18.29 1.43
CA LYS A 260 -14.76 18.52 0.07
C LYS A 260 -13.63 18.98 -0.85
N HIS A 261 -13.59 18.46 -2.07
CA HIS A 261 -12.54 18.72 -3.06
C HIS A 261 -11.16 18.17 -2.71
N ILE A 262 -10.95 17.57 -1.54
CA ILE A 262 -9.63 17.04 -1.10
C ILE A 262 -9.68 15.52 -1.06
N TYR A 263 -10.58 14.97 -0.24
CA TYR A 263 -10.70 13.54 -0.02
C TYR A 263 -12.15 13.11 0.12
N GLU A 264 -12.58 12.23 -0.78
CA GLU A 264 -13.87 11.55 -0.73
C GLU A 264 -13.68 10.15 -0.13
N TYR A 265 -14.22 9.92 1.07
CA TYR A 265 -14.33 8.58 1.63
C TYR A 265 -15.65 7.95 1.17
N SER A 266 -15.54 6.80 0.50
CA SER A 266 -16.69 5.98 0.14
C SER A 266 -16.76 4.76 1.05
N GLU A 267 -17.98 4.36 1.38
CA GLU A 267 -18.22 3.00 1.84
C GLU A 267 -17.84 1.99 0.73
N ASN A 268 -17.57 0.74 1.08
CA ASN A 268 -17.26 -0.33 0.12
C ASN A 268 -18.53 -0.79 -0.63
N ASN A 269 -19.20 0.15 -1.29
CA ASN A 269 -20.35 -0.04 -2.15
C ASN A 269 -20.05 0.63 -3.50
N ILE A 270 -20.39 -0.06 -4.59
CA ILE A 270 -20.05 0.39 -5.93
C ILE A 270 -20.72 1.72 -6.32
N ASP A 271 -21.97 1.95 -5.94
CA ASP A 271 -22.71 3.14 -6.34
C ASP A 271 -22.11 4.37 -5.64
N PHE A 272 -21.88 4.29 -4.33
CA PHE A 272 -21.21 5.36 -3.57
C PHE A 272 -19.78 5.61 -4.03
N PHE A 273 -19.05 4.55 -4.42
CA PHE A 273 -17.69 4.69 -4.93
C PHE A 273 -17.67 5.42 -6.28
N ILE A 274 -18.58 5.08 -7.20
CA ILE A 274 -18.74 5.78 -8.48
C ILE A 274 -19.13 7.24 -8.24
N GLU A 275 -20.07 7.53 -7.34
CA GLU A 275 -20.45 8.91 -7.02
C GLU A 275 -19.29 9.73 -6.45
N ALA A 276 -18.49 9.14 -5.56
CA ALA A 276 -17.28 9.77 -5.02
C ALA A 276 -16.24 10.05 -6.12
N CYS A 277 -16.01 9.07 -7.00
CA CYS A 277 -15.14 9.22 -8.17
C CYS A 277 -15.64 10.32 -9.12
N GLN A 278 -16.94 10.38 -9.40
CA GLN A 278 -17.54 11.40 -10.26
C GLN A 278 -17.29 12.81 -9.71
N ARG A 279 -17.55 13.04 -8.41
CA ARG A 279 -17.25 14.31 -7.75
C ARG A 279 -15.76 14.66 -7.80
N ALA A 280 -14.89 13.70 -7.50
CA ALA A 280 -13.45 13.91 -7.55
C ALA A 280 -12.96 14.26 -8.97
N VAL A 281 -13.50 13.62 -10.01
CA VAL A 281 -13.21 13.95 -11.41
C VAL A 281 -13.65 15.37 -11.74
N GLU A 282 -14.86 15.77 -11.36
CA GLU A 282 -15.38 17.13 -11.59
C GLU A 282 -14.53 18.19 -10.89
N ASP A 283 -14.11 17.91 -9.66
CA ASP A 283 -13.34 18.81 -8.80
C ASP A 283 -11.83 18.72 -9.00
N ARG A 284 -11.33 17.91 -9.96
CA ARG A 284 -9.90 17.61 -10.11
C ARG A 284 -9.00 18.83 -10.25
N ARG A 285 -9.53 19.94 -10.78
CA ARG A 285 -8.81 21.22 -10.97
C ARG A 285 -9.04 22.23 -9.84
N VAL A 286 -9.89 21.92 -8.87
CA VAL A 286 -10.25 22.79 -7.74
C VAL A 286 -9.38 22.46 -6.52
N SER A 287 -9.07 23.45 -5.69
CA SER A 287 -8.40 23.25 -4.38
C SER A 287 -7.02 22.57 -4.43
N ILE A 288 -6.30 22.65 -5.56
CA ILE A 288 -4.94 22.07 -5.71
C ILE A 288 -4.00 22.57 -4.61
N ASP A 289 -3.99 23.88 -4.34
CA ASP A 289 -3.14 24.48 -3.29
C ASP A 289 -3.47 23.95 -1.90
N ARG A 290 -4.76 23.71 -1.61
CA ARG A 290 -5.20 23.14 -0.34
C ARG A 290 -4.72 21.70 -0.19
N ARG A 291 -4.83 20.88 -1.24
CA ARG A 291 -4.32 19.50 -1.27
C ARG A 291 -2.81 19.47 -1.02
N LYS A 292 -2.06 20.30 -1.76
CA LYS A 292 -0.60 20.42 -1.60
C LYS A 292 -0.21 20.93 -0.21
N SER A 293 -0.94 21.91 0.33
CA SER A 293 -0.70 22.41 1.68
C SER A 293 -0.92 21.34 2.75
N LEU A 294 -1.98 20.53 2.62
CA LEU A 294 -2.25 19.42 3.53
C LEU A 294 -1.12 18.39 3.47
N ALA A 295 -0.70 17.99 2.26
CA ALA A 295 0.42 17.07 2.09
C ALA A 295 1.73 17.61 2.67
N ARG A 296 2.03 18.90 2.46
CA ARG A 296 3.23 19.56 3.01
C ARG A 296 3.26 19.55 4.53
N SER A 297 2.11 19.65 5.20
CA SER A 297 2.02 19.53 6.67
C SER A 297 2.32 18.11 7.18
N ALA A 298 2.30 17.11 6.29
CA ALA A 298 2.63 15.72 6.56
C ALA A 298 4.04 15.34 6.07
N ASP A 299 4.90 16.31 5.77
CA ASP A 299 6.26 16.04 5.28
C ASP A 299 7.08 15.20 6.29
N TRP A 300 7.85 14.25 5.78
CA TRP A 300 8.66 13.36 6.61
C TRP A 300 9.65 14.08 7.51
N ASN A 301 10.18 15.23 7.11
CA ASN A 301 11.06 16.02 7.98
C ASN A 301 10.32 16.52 9.22
N GLN A 302 9.07 16.98 9.06
CA GLN A 302 8.25 17.42 10.18
C GLN A 302 7.85 16.24 11.08
N LYS A 303 7.49 15.08 10.49
CA LYS A 303 7.20 13.86 11.25
C LYS A 303 8.43 13.37 12.02
N PHE A 304 9.62 13.44 11.42
CA PHE A 304 10.87 13.06 12.05
C PHE A 304 11.18 13.94 13.26
N GLU A 305 11.07 15.27 13.12
CA GLU A 305 11.25 16.20 14.23
C GLU A 305 10.25 15.93 15.37
N LEU A 306 8.99 15.63 15.04
CA LEU A 306 7.99 15.23 16.03
C LEU A 306 8.40 13.95 16.78
N ILE A 307 8.87 12.92 16.06
CA ILE A 307 9.38 11.67 16.66
C ILE A 307 10.57 11.98 17.56
N TRP A 308 11.54 12.75 17.06
CA TRP A 308 12.79 13.06 17.74
C TRP A 308 12.57 13.83 19.04
N ASN A 309 11.74 14.87 19.01
CA ASN A 309 11.37 15.63 20.19
C ASN A 309 10.65 14.77 21.22
N ASN A 310 9.78 13.85 20.77
CA ASN A 310 9.10 12.88 21.65
C ASN A 310 10.05 11.88 22.31
N VAL A 311 11.16 11.54 21.65
CA VAL A 311 12.19 10.66 22.21
C VAL A 311 13.06 11.42 23.20
N LYS A 312 13.46 12.66 22.88
CA LYS A 312 14.27 13.51 23.78
C LYS A 312 13.55 13.90 25.07
N SER A 313 12.23 14.07 25.03
CA SER A 313 11.42 14.48 26.18
C SER A 313 11.14 13.33 27.18
N THR A 314 11.86 12.21 27.07
CA THR A 314 11.62 10.96 27.79
C THR A 314 12.79 10.64 28.68
#